data_AF-A0A2T6ZKV5-F1
#
_entry.id   AF-A0A2T6ZKV5-F1
#
_cell.length_a   1.000
_cell.length_b   1.000
_cell.length_c   1.000
_cell.angle_alpha   90.00
_cell.angle_beta   90.00
_cell.angle_gamma   90.00
#
_symmetry.space_group_name_H-M   'P 1'
#
loop_
_entity.id
_entity.type
_entity.pdbx_description
1 polymer ?
#
loop_
_entity_poly.entity_id
_entity_poly.type
_entity_poly.pdbx_seq_one_letter_code
_entity_poly.pdbx_strand_id
1 'polypeptide(L)'
;MSFQLQLNEVEKAREIAERATKTIALREEKEKQNVWIAMLNMESMYATDETLEEAFKRACQYNEAQDIHEKLASIHIQTGKTEKADDLFKVIKKFSQDPRIWVNYADFLLSSKQNREAARALLQRAMQALTQDQHKDLISKTYSPLSKKKSDLYNIFLDMEIKYGSEEDDGKEGVRVLFKRALAKKTSTRQAKALFKKWLGFEKSKGDEKSVEAVTRKAKEYVEAKKGE
;
A
#
# COMPACT_ATOMS: atom_id res chain seq x y z
N MET A 1 13.06 -28.10 -9.88
CA MET A 1 13.81 -27.05 -9.14
C MET A 1 13.98 -27.44 -7.68
N SER A 2 12.92 -27.49 -6.86
CA SER A 2 13.01 -27.75 -5.40
C SER A 2 13.91 -28.94 -5.00
N PHE A 3 13.73 -30.11 -5.63
CA PHE A 3 14.57 -31.28 -5.39
C PHE A 3 16.07 -31.02 -5.58
N GLN A 4 16.46 -30.30 -6.65
CA GLN A 4 17.87 -29.98 -6.90
C GLN A 4 18.42 -28.97 -5.89
N LEU A 5 17.58 -28.05 -5.41
CA LEU A 5 17.97 -27.12 -4.34
C LEU A 5 18.24 -27.84 -3.01
N GLN A 6 17.48 -28.89 -2.69
CA GLN A 6 17.73 -29.72 -1.51
C GLN A 6 19.08 -30.46 -1.58
N LEU A 7 19.60 -30.68 -2.78
CA LEU A 7 20.90 -31.28 -3.04
C LEU A 7 22.02 -30.23 -3.20
N ASN A 8 21.74 -28.94 -2.97
CA ASN A 8 22.63 -27.81 -3.26
C ASN A 8 23.09 -27.72 -4.72
N GLU A 9 22.34 -28.30 -5.66
CA GLU A 9 22.62 -28.26 -7.10
C GLU A 9 21.91 -27.07 -7.77
N VAL A 10 22.34 -25.85 -7.44
CA VAL A 10 21.72 -24.59 -7.91
C VAL A 10 21.79 -24.47 -9.44
N GLU A 11 22.90 -24.85 -10.06
CA GLU A 11 23.06 -24.82 -11.52
C GLU A 11 22.03 -25.71 -12.23
N LYS A 12 21.86 -26.96 -11.77
CA LYS A 12 20.84 -27.85 -12.35
C LYS A 12 19.42 -27.33 -12.10
N ALA A 13 19.19 -26.68 -10.96
CA ALA A 13 17.91 -26.04 -10.70
C ALA A 13 17.65 -24.89 -11.69
N ARG A 14 18.67 -24.09 -12.04
CA ARG A 14 18.61 -23.05 -13.07
C ARG A 14 18.35 -23.62 -14.45
N GLU A 15 19.06 -24.68 -14.86
CA GLU A 15 18.80 -25.37 -16.14
C GLU A 15 17.36 -25.86 -16.27
N ILE A 16 16.78 -26.41 -15.19
CA ILE A 16 15.38 -26.82 -15.17
C ILE A 16 14.45 -25.63 -15.37
N ALA A 17 14.75 -24.49 -14.72
CA ALA A 17 13.98 -23.26 -14.86
C ALA A 17 14.03 -22.71 -16.28
N GLU A 18 15.22 -22.64 -16.88
CA GLU A 18 15.45 -22.21 -18.28
C GLU A 18 14.75 -23.10 -19.30
N ARG A 19 14.72 -24.41 -19.05
CA ARG A 19 13.96 -25.33 -19.89
C ARG A 19 12.46 -25.08 -19.75
N ALA A 20 11.97 -24.88 -18.52
CA ALA A 20 10.56 -24.64 -18.27
C ALA A 20 10.05 -23.35 -18.95
N THR A 21 10.82 -22.25 -18.92
CA THR A 21 10.43 -20.99 -19.60
C THR A 21 10.32 -21.14 -21.13
N LYS A 22 11.12 -22.04 -21.72
CA LYS A 22 11.10 -22.38 -23.15
C LYS A 22 10.00 -23.37 -23.52
N THR A 23 9.71 -24.35 -22.66
CA THR A 23 8.77 -25.44 -22.96
C THR A 23 7.31 -25.11 -22.63
N ILE A 24 7.05 -24.31 -21.60
CA ILE A 24 5.68 -23.92 -21.25
C ILE A 24 5.08 -23.13 -22.43
N ALA A 25 3.84 -23.46 -22.79
CA ALA A 25 3.15 -22.82 -23.91
C ALA A 25 2.99 -21.31 -23.67
N LEU A 26 3.09 -20.50 -24.73
CA LEU A 26 3.03 -19.04 -24.61
C LEU A 26 1.75 -18.54 -23.94
N ARG A 27 0.62 -19.21 -24.18
CA ARG A 27 -0.68 -18.88 -23.58
C ARG A 27 -0.76 -19.12 -22.07
N GLU A 28 0.14 -19.92 -21.51
CA GLU A 28 0.17 -20.25 -20.08
C GLU A 28 1.00 -19.21 -19.32
N GLU A 29 0.64 -17.92 -19.46
CA GLU A 29 1.40 -16.78 -18.94
C GLU A 29 1.63 -16.88 -17.43
N LYS A 30 0.60 -17.31 -16.68
CA LYS A 30 0.67 -17.49 -15.23
C LYS A 30 1.68 -18.56 -14.83
N GLU A 31 1.71 -19.69 -15.55
CA GLU A 31 2.67 -20.76 -15.25
C GLU A 31 4.10 -20.35 -15.60
N LYS A 32 4.30 -19.59 -16.68
CA LYS A 32 5.61 -18.98 -16.97
C LYS A 32 6.03 -18.01 -15.88
N GLN A 33 5.13 -17.14 -15.43
CA GLN A 33 5.40 -16.20 -14.35
C GLN A 33 5.79 -16.93 -13.06
N ASN A 34 5.10 -18.03 -12.72
CA ASN A 34 5.45 -18.86 -11.56
C ASN A 34 6.88 -19.40 -11.64
N VAL A 35 7.33 -19.85 -12.82
CA VAL A 35 8.70 -20.31 -13.03
C VAL A 35 9.71 -19.18 -12.84
N TRP A 36 9.43 -17.98 -13.37
CA TRP A 36 10.28 -16.81 -13.16
C TRP A 36 10.37 -16.42 -11.68
N ILE A 37 9.24 -16.40 -10.96
CA ILE A 37 9.23 -16.12 -9.52
C ILE A 37 10.03 -17.17 -8.76
N ALA A 38 9.94 -18.45 -9.12
CA ALA A 38 10.73 -19.51 -8.51
C ALA A 38 12.24 -19.34 -8.80
N MET A 39 12.61 -18.92 -10.01
CA MET A 39 13.99 -18.60 -10.37
C MET A 39 14.51 -17.42 -9.54
N LEU A 40 13.76 -16.32 -9.42
CA LEU A 40 14.16 -15.16 -8.60
C LEU A 40 14.31 -15.50 -7.11
N ASN A 41 13.43 -16.36 -6.57
CA ASN A 41 13.56 -16.85 -5.19
C ASN A 41 14.87 -17.62 -4.99
N MET A 42 15.17 -18.53 -5.91
CA MET A 42 16.40 -19.31 -5.90
C MET A 42 17.64 -18.42 -5.99
N GLU A 43 17.70 -17.52 -6.98
CA GLU A 43 18.84 -16.61 -7.17
C GLU A 43 19.04 -15.72 -5.95
N SER A 44 17.96 -15.19 -5.36
CA SER A 44 18.05 -14.38 -4.14
C SER A 44 18.58 -15.18 -2.95
N MET A 45 18.23 -16.46 -2.80
CA MET A 45 18.64 -17.24 -1.63
C MET A 45 20.03 -17.86 -1.77
N TYR A 46 20.42 -18.29 -2.97
CA TYR A 46 21.56 -19.20 -3.16
C TYR A 46 22.62 -18.69 -4.13
N ALA A 47 22.42 -17.55 -4.79
CA ALA A 47 23.32 -17.05 -5.82
C ALA A 47 23.83 -15.62 -5.53
N THR A 48 24.41 -14.98 -6.54
CA THR A 48 25.00 -13.63 -6.43
C THR A 48 24.00 -12.56 -6.83
N ASP A 49 24.29 -11.31 -6.46
CA ASP A 49 23.46 -10.18 -6.87
C ASP A 49 23.49 -9.96 -8.38
N GLU A 50 24.59 -10.32 -9.04
CA GLU A 50 24.74 -10.24 -10.50
C GLU A 50 23.79 -11.21 -11.21
N THR A 51 23.78 -12.48 -10.81
CA THR A 51 22.90 -13.50 -11.44
C THR A 51 21.43 -13.23 -11.15
N LEU A 52 21.11 -12.71 -9.96
CA LEU A 52 19.76 -12.25 -9.63
C LEU A 52 19.33 -11.09 -10.53
N GLU A 53 20.18 -10.09 -10.72
CA GLU A 53 19.88 -8.93 -11.57
C GLU A 53 19.68 -9.34 -13.05
N GLU A 54 20.49 -10.28 -13.55
CA GLU A 54 20.31 -10.85 -14.88
C GLU A 54 18.99 -11.62 -15.02
N ALA A 55 18.65 -12.47 -14.04
CA ALA A 55 17.37 -13.17 -14.01
C ALA A 55 16.19 -12.19 -13.93
N PHE A 56 16.32 -11.11 -13.15
CA PHE A 56 15.30 -10.07 -13.01
C PHE A 56 15.06 -9.29 -14.29
N LYS A 57 16.13 -8.86 -14.97
CA LYS A 57 16.03 -8.19 -16.28
C LYS A 57 15.30 -9.07 -17.30
N ARG A 58 15.64 -10.35 -17.35
CA ARG A 58 14.98 -11.31 -18.25
C ARG A 58 13.53 -11.53 -17.85
N ALA A 59 13.22 -11.72 -16.57
CA ALA A 59 11.85 -11.85 -16.10
C ALA A 59 10.98 -10.64 -16.50
N CYS A 60 11.52 -9.43 -16.44
CA CYS A 60 10.81 -8.21 -16.88
C CYS A 60 10.59 -8.13 -18.41
N GLN A 61 11.34 -8.87 -19.22
CA GLN A 61 11.14 -8.92 -20.68
C GLN A 61 10.02 -9.88 -21.09
N TYR A 62 9.78 -10.92 -20.28
CA TYR A 62 8.82 -11.98 -20.60
C TYR A 62 7.49 -11.88 -19.83
N ASN A 63 7.39 -10.97 -18.87
CA ASN A 63 6.21 -10.80 -18.02
C ASN A 63 5.93 -9.30 -17.81
N GLU A 64 4.76 -8.98 -17.28
CA GLU A 64 4.43 -7.63 -16.82
C GLU A 64 5.47 -7.12 -15.83
N ALA A 65 6.18 -6.06 -16.21
CA ALA A 65 7.34 -5.58 -15.47
C ALA A 65 6.97 -5.16 -14.05
N GLN A 66 5.81 -4.52 -13.86
CA GLN A 66 5.33 -4.11 -12.54
C GLN A 66 5.21 -5.31 -11.59
N ASP A 67 4.54 -6.38 -12.03
CA ASP A 67 4.34 -7.59 -11.23
C ASP A 67 5.68 -8.21 -10.80
N ILE A 68 6.64 -8.29 -11.71
CA ILE A 68 7.97 -8.85 -11.40
C ILE A 68 8.73 -7.98 -10.41
N HIS A 69 8.63 -6.65 -10.49
CA HIS A 69 9.22 -5.76 -9.50
C HIS A 69 8.56 -5.95 -8.12
N GLU A 70 7.23 -6.04 -8.05
CA GLU A 70 6.51 -6.27 -6.79
C GLU A 70 6.87 -7.64 -6.17
N LYS A 71 7.01 -8.68 -7.00
CA LYS A 71 7.45 -10.01 -6.55
C LYS A 71 8.87 -9.97 -6.02
N LEU A 72 9.83 -9.36 -6.73
CA LEU A 72 11.21 -9.27 -6.25
C LEU A 72 11.31 -8.45 -4.96
N ALA A 73 10.54 -7.36 -4.82
CA ALA A 73 10.47 -6.61 -3.57
C ALA A 73 10.00 -7.52 -2.42
N SER A 74 8.93 -8.28 -2.65
CA SER A 74 8.39 -9.23 -1.68
C SER A 74 9.41 -10.31 -1.28
N ILE A 75 10.18 -10.83 -2.24
CA ILE A 75 11.27 -11.79 -1.99
C ILE A 75 12.36 -11.17 -1.12
N HIS A 76 12.77 -9.93 -1.40
CA HIS A 76 13.74 -9.21 -0.56
C HIS A 76 13.23 -8.99 0.87
N ILE A 77 11.94 -8.68 1.06
CA ILE A 77 11.32 -8.58 2.38
C ILE A 77 11.39 -9.92 3.12
N GLN A 78 10.96 -11.00 2.47
CA GLN A 78 10.91 -12.34 3.05
C GLN A 78 12.31 -12.88 3.39
N THR A 79 13.32 -12.50 2.61
CA THR A 79 14.72 -12.88 2.83
C THR A 79 15.47 -11.90 3.75
N GLY A 80 14.79 -10.90 4.32
CA GLY A 80 15.40 -9.92 5.25
C GLY A 80 16.30 -8.86 4.60
N LYS A 81 16.38 -8.81 3.26
CA LYS A 81 17.16 -7.84 2.48
C LYS A 81 16.42 -6.51 2.35
N THR A 82 16.13 -5.87 3.48
CA THR A 82 15.25 -4.69 3.57
C THR A 82 15.75 -3.47 2.78
N GLU A 83 17.06 -3.26 2.65
CA GLU A 83 17.59 -2.15 1.85
C GLU A 83 17.36 -2.35 0.34
N LYS A 84 17.57 -3.56 -0.16
CA LYS A 84 17.28 -3.90 -1.57
C LYS A 84 15.79 -3.81 -1.88
N ALA A 85 14.93 -4.21 -0.94
CA ALA A 85 13.48 -4.01 -1.07
C ALA A 85 13.14 -2.51 -1.19
N ASP A 86 13.74 -1.67 -0.34
CA ASP A 86 13.51 -0.22 -0.36
C ASP A 86 13.95 0.43 -1.67
N ASP A 87 15.11 0.05 -2.20
CA ASP A 87 15.61 0.56 -3.48
C ASP A 87 14.72 0.12 -4.64
N LEU A 88 14.23 -1.12 -4.62
CA LEU A 88 13.30 -1.57 -5.65
C LEU A 88 11.98 -0.80 -5.59
N PHE A 89 11.44 -0.53 -4.39
CA PHE A 89 10.25 0.30 -4.25
C PHE A 89 10.45 1.75 -4.71
N LYS A 90 11.66 2.31 -4.60
CA LYS A 90 11.99 3.63 -5.18
C LYS A 90 11.92 3.61 -6.71
N VAL A 91 12.33 2.53 -7.35
CA VAL A 91 12.25 2.36 -8.81
C VAL A 91 10.81 2.11 -9.28
N ILE A 92 10.02 1.38 -8.48
CA ILE A 92 8.61 1.09 -8.75
C ILE A 92 7.75 2.37 -8.83
N LYS A 93 8.25 3.54 -8.40
CA LYS A 93 7.62 4.85 -8.66
C LYS A 93 7.27 5.11 -10.13
N LYS A 94 7.96 4.48 -11.09
CA LYS A 94 7.58 4.56 -12.51
C LYS A 94 6.18 4.00 -12.82
N PHE A 95 5.64 3.19 -11.90
CA PHE A 95 4.31 2.59 -11.97
C PHE A 95 3.33 3.28 -11.01
N SER A 96 3.60 4.52 -10.59
CA SER A 96 2.86 5.27 -9.56
C SER A 96 1.35 5.41 -9.76
N GLN A 97 0.84 5.07 -10.94
CA GLN A 97 -0.59 5.11 -11.27
C GLN A 97 -1.38 3.92 -10.71
N ASP A 98 -0.71 2.86 -10.24
CA ASP A 98 -1.37 1.73 -9.59
C ASP A 98 -1.41 1.91 -8.06
N PRO A 99 -2.60 2.00 -7.43
CA PRO A 99 -2.74 2.09 -5.98
C PRO A 99 -2.08 0.94 -5.22
N ARG A 100 -2.03 -0.28 -5.79
CA ARG A 100 -1.52 -1.49 -5.13
C ARG A 100 -0.07 -1.35 -4.70
N ILE A 101 0.73 -0.67 -5.50
CA ILE A 101 2.15 -0.39 -5.24
C ILE A 101 2.32 0.40 -3.95
N TRP A 102 1.53 1.46 -3.81
CA TRP A 102 1.61 2.35 -2.66
C TRP A 102 1.18 1.63 -1.38
N VAL A 103 0.17 0.75 -1.47
CA VAL A 103 -0.26 -0.12 -0.36
C VAL A 103 0.88 -1.04 0.06
N ASN A 104 1.48 -1.76 -0.91
CA ASN A 104 2.53 -2.74 -0.65
C ASN A 104 3.78 -2.08 -0.03
N TYR A 105 4.20 -0.93 -0.55
CA TYR A 105 5.36 -0.22 -0.02
C TYR A 105 5.08 0.41 1.35
N ALA A 106 3.88 0.97 1.57
CA ALA A 106 3.50 1.48 2.87
C ALA A 106 3.47 0.38 3.94
N ASP A 107 2.95 -0.81 3.61
CA ASP A 107 2.99 -1.95 4.52
C ASP A 107 4.43 -2.37 4.85
N PHE A 108 5.30 -2.47 3.85
CA PHE A 108 6.72 -2.76 4.06
C PHE A 108 7.40 -1.76 5.02
N LEU A 109 7.24 -0.46 4.79
CA LEU A 109 7.83 0.58 5.66
C LEU A 109 7.31 0.48 7.10
N LEU A 110 6.05 0.11 7.26
CA LEU A 110 5.37 0.02 8.55
C LEU A 110 5.66 -1.27 9.31
N SER A 111 5.89 -2.37 8.60
CA SER A 111 6.03 -3.72 9.14
C SER A 111 7.50 -4.12 9.30
N SER A 112 8.34 -3.89 8.29
CA SER A 112 9.75 -4.27 8.31
C SER A 112 10.65 -3.18 8.88
N LYS A 113 10.53 -1.93 8.40
CA LYS A 113 11.40 -0.82 8.85
C LYS A 113 10.88 -0.10 10.10
N GLN A 114 9.62 -0.33 10.48
CA GLN A 114 8.89 0.45 11.49
C GLN A 114 8.97 1.98 11.28
N ASN A 115 9.28 2.41 10.05
CA ASN A 115 9.54 3.80 9.70
C ASN A 115 8.21 4.47 9.35
N ARG A 116 7.51 4.89 10.40
CA ARG A 116 6.19 5.51 10.28
C ARG A 116 6.27 6.78 9.44
N GLU A 117 7.29 7.60 9.62
CA GLU A 117 7.45 8.89 8.94
C GLU A 117 7.63 8.72 7.43
N ALA A 118 8.49 7.77 7.01
CA ALA A 118 8.63 7.43 5.60
C ALA A 118 7.31 6.91 5.01
N ALA A 119 6.56 6.07 5.74
CA ALA A 119 5.24 5.62 5.29
C ALA A 119 4.25 6.79 5.17
N ARG A 120 4.30 7.78 6.07
CA ARG A 120 3.49 9.01 5.97
C ARG A 120 3.82 9.77 4.69
N ALA A 121 5.09 10.06 4.46
CA ALA A 121 5.57 10.78 3.29
C ALA A 121 5.26 10.04 1.98
N LEU A 122 5.30 8.71 2.02
CA LEU A 122 4.96 7.85 0.88
C LEU A 122 3.47 7.94 0.54
N LEU A 123 2.58 7.76 1.53
CA LEU A 123 1.14 7.89 1.33
C LEU A 123 0.75 9.30 0.87
N GLN A 124 1.46 10.32 1.33
CA GLN A 124 1.28 11.68 0.83
C GLN A 124 1.61 11.80 -0.66
N ARG A 125 2.69 11.17 -1.12
CA ARG A 125 3.05 11.13 -2.53
C ARG A 125 2.07 10.29 -3.37
N ALA A 126 1.54 9.20 -2.82
CA ALA A 126 0.53 8.38 -3.49
C ALA A 126 -0.69 9.21 -3.90
N MET A 127 -1.21 10.03 -3.00
CA MET A 127 -2.36 10.91 -3.24
C MET A 127 -2.07 12.07 -4.21
N GLN A 128 -0.79 12.36 -4.49
CA GLN A 128 -0.42 13.33 -5.53
C GLN A 128 -0.28 12.66 -6.90
N ALA A 129 -0.04 11.35 -6.94
CA ALA A 129 0.17 10.60 -8.16
C ALA A 129 -1.11 9.94 -8.70
N LEU A 130 -2.07 9.63 -7.82
CA LEU A 130 -3.32 8.95 -8.14
C LEU A 130 -4.46 9.95 -8.39
N THR A 131 -5.52 9.48 -9.05
CA THR A 131 -6.75 10.26 -9.23
C THR A 131 -7.66 10.20 -8.00
N GLN A 132 -8.61 11.12 -7.87
CA GLN A 132 -9.55 11.15 -6.73
C GLN A 132 -10.34 9.84 -6.56
N ASP A 133 -10.75 9.19 -7.64
CA ASP A 133 -11.44 7.89 -7.56
C ASP A 133 -10.55 6.79 -6.97
N GLN A 134 -9.26 6.82 -7.31
CA GLN A 134 -8.27 5.89 -6.79
C GLN A 134 -7.91 6.16 -5.33
N HIS A 135 -8.12 7.38 -4.81
CA HIS A 135 -7.92 7.69 -3.40
C HIS A 135 -8.83 6.85 -2.50
N LYS A 136 -10.10 6.67 -2.89
CA LYS A 136 -11.05 5.84 -2.14
C LYS A 136 -10.58 4.40 -2.03
N ASP A 137 -10.06 3.84 -3.12
CA ASP A 137 -9.52 2.48 -3.17
C ASP A 137 -8.23 2.35 -2.34
N LEU A 138 -7.30 3.30 -2.49
CA LEU A 138 -6.08 3.37 -1.68
C LEU A 138 -6.40 3.43 -0.19
N ILE A 139 -7.32 4.32 0.22
CA ILE A 139 -7.74 4.45 1.62
C ILE A 139 -8.35 3.14 2.10
N SER A 140 -9.27 2.53 1.35
CA SER A 140 -9.91 1.28 1.75
C SER A 140 -8.89 0.15 1.96
N LYS A 141 -7.99 -0.04 0.98
CA LYS A 141 -7.00 -1.13 0.94
C LYS A 141 -5.86 -0.94 1.94
N THR A 142 -5.43 0.30 2.19
CA THR A 142 -4.41 0.57 3.23
C THR A 142 -5.03 0.55 4.62
N TYR A 143 -6.23 1.11 4.79
CA TYR A 143 -6.83 1.28 6.11
C TYR A 143 -7.34 -0.05 6.68
N SER A 144 -8.02 -0.90 5.91
CA SER A 144 -8.62 -2.11 6.47
C SER A 144 -7.59 -3.07 7.12
N PRO A 145 -6.45 -3.40 6.49
CA PRO A 145 -5.44 -4.29 7.07
C PRO A 145 -4.54 -3.59 8.09
N LEU A 146 -4.10 -2.34 7.83
CA LEU A 146 -3.13 -1.63 8.68
C LEU A 146 -3.80 -0.99 9.93
N SER A 147 -5.13 -0.86 9.96
CA SER A 147 -5.84 -0.15 11.04
C SER A 147 -6.02 -0.92 12.34
N LYS A 148 -5.67 -2.20 12.42
CA LYS A 148 -5.73 -2.92 13.71
C LYS A 148 -4.79 -2.33 14.78
N LYS A 149 -3.79 -1.49 14.41
CA LYS A 149 -2.84 -0.90 15.37
C LYS A 149 -2.46 0.59 15.18
N LYS A 150 -2.95 1.32 14.16
CA LYS A 150 -2.34 2.62 13.79
C LYS A 150 -3.35 3.73 13.45
N SER A 151 -3.91 4.38 14.48
CA SER A 151 -4.77 5.58 14.37
C SER A 151 -4.12 6.74 13.62
N ASP A 152 -2.78 6.83 13.63
CA ASP A 152 -2.06 7.95 13.03
C ASP A 152 -2.15 7.99 11.50
N LEU A 153 -2.21 6.83 10.85
CA LEU A 153 -2.32 6.76 9.39
C LEU A 153 -3.65 7.32 8.91
N TYR A 154 -4.69 7.16 9.73
CA TYR A 154 -6.00 7.71 9.45
C TYR A 154 -6.01 9.22 9.37
N ASN A 155 -5.33 9.88 10.33
CA ASN A 155 -5.24 11.32 10.35
C ASN A 155 -4.52 11.86 9.11
N ILE A 156 -3.49 11.15 8.62
CA ILE A 156 -2.81 11.51 7.37
C ILE A 156 -3.78 11.43 6.21
N PHE A 157 -4.47 10.31 6.03
CA PHE A 157 -5.42 10.16 4.93
C PHE A 157 -6.51 11.21 4.97
N LEU A 158 -7.03 11.51 6.16
CA LEU A 158 -8.01 12.54 6.36
C LEU A 158 -7.48 13.94 6.00
N ASP A 159 -6.26 14.29 6.45
CA ASP A 159 -5.63 15.58 6.14
C ASP A 159 -5.33 15.70 4.63
N MET A 160 -4.98 14.59 3.99
CA MET A 160 -4.70 14.51 2.57
C MET A 160 -5.98 14.63 1.73
N GLU A 161 -7.06 13.95 2.11
CA GLU A 161 -8.35 14.03 1.42
C GLU A 161 -8.96 15.43 1.56
N ILE A 162 -8.82 16.04 2.73
CA ILE A 162 -9.16 17.45 2.95
C ILE A 162 -8.33 18.36 2.04
N LYS A 163 -7.05 18.05 1.80
CA LYS A 163 -6.18 18.91 1.01
C LYS A 163 -6.39 18.76 -0.50
N TYR A 164 -6.41 17.54 -1.02
CA TYR A 164 -6.36 17.25 -2.46
C TYR A 164 -7.64 16.59 -3.02
N GLY A 165 -8.44 15.94 -2.16
CA GLY A 165 -9.57 15.10 -2.58
C GLY A 165 -10.95 15.72 -2.39
N SER A 166 -11.04 17.03 -2.14
CA SER A 166 -12.30 17.71 -1.76
C SER A 166 -12.54 19.02 -2.48
N GLU A 167 -12.04 19.13 -3.71
CA GLU A 167 -12.33 20.26 -4.58
C GLU A 167 -13.76 20.18 -5.13
N GLU A 168 -14.18 18.99 -5.56
CA GLU A 168 -15.52 18.70 -6.04
C GLU A 168 -16.44 18.21 -4.91
N ASP A 169 -17.75 18.30 -5.12
CA ASP A 169 -18.75 17.95 -4.09
C ASP A 169 -18.72 16.45 -3.72
N ASP A 170 -18.45 15.57 -4.68
CA ASP A 170 -18.27 14.13 -4.43
C ASP A 170 -17.03 13.86 -3.55
N GLY A 171 -15.98 14.66 -3.73
CA GLY A 171 -14.79 14.64 -2.90
C GLY A 171 -15.07 15.11 -1.47
N LYS A 172 -15.87 16.17 -1.31
CA LYS A 172 -16.31 16.64 0.01
C LYS A 172 -17.13 15.58 0.75
N GLU A 173 -18.01 14.85 0.07
CA GLU A 173 -18.73 13.73 0.70
C GLU A 173 -17.79 12.58 1.06
N GLY A 174 -16.77 12.30 0.25
CA GLY A 174 -15.67 11.39 0.59
C GLY A 174 -15.04 11.71 1.95
N VAL A 175 -14.64 12.97 2.15
CA VAL A 175 -14.08 13.46 3.44
C VAL A 175 -15.07 13.28 4.59
N ARG A 176 -16.35 13.60 4.39
CA ARG A 176 -17.40 13.41 5.41
C ARG A 176 -17.58 11.94 5.79
N VAL A 177 -17.53 11.03 4.82
CA VAL A 177 -17.58 9.58 5.06
C VAL A 177 -16.39 9.12 5.90
N LEU A 178 -15.20 9.67 5.66
CA LEU A 178 -14.05 9.42 6.53
C LEU A 178 -14.35 9.91 7.95
N PHE A 179 -14.73 11.17 8.19
CA PHE A 179 -15.03 11.59 9.56
C PHE A 179 -16.04 10.69 10.28
N LYS A 180 -17.12 10.28 9.59
CA LYS A 180 -18.12 9.33 10.11
C LYS A 180 -17.49 7.99 10.50
N ARG A 181 -16.67 7.38 9.62
CA ARG A 181 -15.97 6.11 9.89
C ARG A 181 -14.98 6.20 11.04
N ALA A 182 -14.31 7.34 11.21
CA ALA A 182 -13.35 7.58 12.29
C ALA A 182 -14.04 7.54 13.66
N LEU A 183 -15.18 8.24 13.74
CA LEU A 183 -15.98 8.38 14.95
C LEU A 183 -16.72 7.09 15.32
N ALA A 184 -17.06 6.25 14.33
CA ALA A 184 -17.69 4.95 14.55
C ALA A 184 -16.75 3.91 15.21
N LYS A 185 -15.43 4.12 15.18
CA LYS A 185 -14.49 3.28 15.92
C LYS A 185 -14.54 3.61 17.41
N LYS A 186 -14.18 2.63 18.28
CA LYS A 186 -13.97 2.81 19.73
C LYS A 186 -12.86 3.85 19.98
N THR A 187 -13.22 5.12 19.88
CA THR A 187 -12.34 6.28 20.05
C THR A 187 -12.53 6.86 21.44
N SER A 188 -11.44 7.29 22.07
CA SER A 188 -11.52 7.98 23.35
C SER A 188 -12.20 9.34 23.18
N THR A 189 -12.79 9.88 24.25
CA THR A 189 -13.42 11.21 24.26
C THR A 189 -12.47 12.31 23.78
N ARG A 190 -11.16 12.18 24.08
CA ARG A 190 -10.11 13.10 23.61
C ARG A 190 -9.94 13.04 22.09
N GLN A 191 -9.89 11.84 21.52
CA GLN A 191 -9.76 11.63 20.07
C GLN A 191 -11.01 12.10 19.33
N ALA A 192 -12.20 11.79 19.84
CA ALA A 192 -13.46 12.24 19.24
C ALA A 192 -13.56 13.77 19.20
N LYS A 193 -13.22 14.47 20.29
CA LYS A 193 -13.16 15.94 20.31
C LYS A 193 -12.20 16.51 19.27
N ALA A 194 -11.02 15.90 19.11
CA ALA A 194 -10.06 16.31 18.10
C ALA A 194 -10.59 16.12 16.66
N LEU A 195 -11.26 15.00 16.40
CA LEU A 195 -11.90 14.71 15.12
C LEU A 195 -13.03 15.69 14.79
N PHE A 196 -13.93 15.98 15.73
CA PHE A 196 -15.00 16.97 15.52
C PHE A 196 -14.46 18.37 15.30
N LYS A 197 -13.43 18.79 16.04
CA LYS A 197 -12.77 20.09 15.82
C LYS A 197 -12.20 20.20 14.40
N LYS A 198 -11.56 19.13 13.91
CA LYS A 198 -11.04 19.07 12.54
C LYS A 198 -12.17 19.07 11.50
N TRP A 199 -13.25 18.31 11.72
CA TRP A 199 -14.41 18.26 10.83
C TRP A 199 -15.09 19.63 10.71
N LEU A 200 -15.29 20.33 11.82
CA LEU A 200 -15.82 21.69 11.80
C LEU A 200 -14.91 22.66 11.02
N GLY A 201 -13.59 22.53 11.17
CA GLY A 201 -12.64 23.34 10.39
C GLY A 201 -12.75 23.05 8.88
N PHE A 202 -12.96 21.80 8.51
CA PHE A 202 -13.18 21.41 7.12
C PHE A 202 -14.48 22.00 6.55
N GLU A 203 -15.63 21.81 7.21
CA GLU A 203 -16.90 22.34 6.68
C GLU A 203 -16.91 23.88 6.64
N LYS A 204 -16.25 24.56 7.59
CA LYS A 204 -16.10 26.03 7.54
C LYS A 204 -15.27 26.53 6.37
N SER A 205 -14.33 25.73 5.86
CA SER A 205 -13.42 26.13 4.79
C SER A 205 -13.89 25.68 3.41
N LYS A 206 -14.55 24.52 3.31
CA LYS A 206 -14.93 23.90 2.03
C LYS A 206 -16.41 23.53 1.91
N GLY A 207 -17.16 23.59 3.01
CA GLY A 207 -18.58 23.24 3.08
C GLY A 207 -19.49 24.48 3.04
N ASP A 208 -20.63 24.37 3.70
CA ASP A 208 -21.70 25.38 3.79
C ASP A 208 -22.23 25.50 5.22
N GLU A 209 -23.08 26.50 5.49
CA GLU A 209 -23.64 26.72 6.84
C GLU A 209 -24.41 25.50 7.35
N LYS A 210 -25.16 24.81 6.48
CA LYS A 210 -25.94 23.62 6.81
C LYS A 210 -25.05 22.47 7.29
N SER A 211 -23.93 22.23 6.61
CA SER A 211 -22.97 21.19 6.98
C SER A 211 -22.23 21.52 8.28
N VAL A 212 -21.89 22.80 8.52
CA VAL A 212 -21.32 23.25 9.80
C VAL A 212 -22.29 23.01 10.97
N GLU A 213 -23.57 23.33 10.78
CA GLU A 213 -24.61 23.06 11.78
C GLU A 213 -24.79 21.56 12.03
N ALA A 214 -24.83 20.76 10.96
CA ALA A 214 -24.97 19.32 11.04
C ALA A 214 -23.83 18.66 11.84
N VAL A 215 -22.58 19.10 11.64
CA VAL A 215 -21.43 18.61 12.41
C VAL A 215 -21.49 19.08 13.86
N THR A 216 -21.92 20.32 14.09
CA THR A 216 -22.08 20.87 15.45
C THR A 216 -23.14 20.09 16.25
N ARG A 217 -24.27 19.77 15.62
CA ARG A 217 -25.33 18.95 16.22
C ARG A 217 -24.81 17.55 16.56
N LYS A 218 -24.13 16.88 15.62
CA LYS A 218 -23.52 15.56 15.87
C LYS A 218 -22.50 15.57 17.00
N ALA A 219 -21.72 16.63 17.14
CA ALA A 219 -20.76 16.76 18.23
C ALA A 219 -21.46 16.85 19.60
N LYS A 220 -22.60 17.55 19.69
CA LYS A 220 -23.41 17.62 20.92
C LYS A 220 -24.02 16.26 21.26
N GLU A 221 -24.66 15.62 20.29
CA GLU A 221 -25.24 14.27 20.44
C GLU A 221 -24.19 13.26 20.94
N TYR A 222 -22.97 13.29 20.39
CA TYR A 222 -21.88 12.42 20.82
C TYR A 222 -21.45 12.66 22.28
N VAL A 223 -21.39 13.92 22.71
CA VAL A 223 -21.02 14.28 24.10
C VAL A 223 -22.12 13.88 25.08
N GLU A 224 -23.39 14.03 24.70
CA GLU A 224 -24.54 13.63 25.53
C GLU A 224 -24.60 12.11 25.70
N ALA A 225 -24.44 11.35 24.61
CA ALA A 225 -24.38 9.88 24.66
C ALA A 225 -23.26 9.37 25.58
N LYS A 226 -22.11 10.05 25.61
CA LYS A 226 -20.98 9.70 26.48
C LYS A 226 -21.10 10.15 27.94
N LYS A 227 -22.04 11.03 28.26
CA LYS A 227 -22.35 11.41 29.65
C LYS A 227 -23.37 10.46 30.30
N GLY A 228 -24.13 9.72 29.49
CA GLY A 228 -25.13 8.74 29.94
C GLY A 228 -24.61 7.30 30.04
N GLU A 229 -23.37 7.05 29.59
CA GLU A 229 -22.59 5.82 29.87
C GLU A 229 -21.75 5.99 31.14
#